data_AF-A0AAW2Y715-F1
#
_entry.id   AF-A0AAW2Y715-F1
#
_cell.length_a   1.000
_cell.length_b   1.000
_cell.length_c   1.000
_cell.angle_alpha   90.00
_cell.angle_beta   90.00
_cell.angle_gamma   90.00
#
_symmetry.space_group_name_H-M   'P 1'
#
loop_
_entity.id
_entity.type
_entity.pdbx_description
1 polymer ?
#
loop_
_entity_poly.entity_id
_entity_poly.type
_entity_poly.pdbx_seq_one_letter_code
_entity_poly.pdbx_strand_id
1 'polypeptide(L)'
;MARNFPHCNIKAEPHITSKLHVWKKQYSTFTSMMLKSGLGWDESRHMVTVEDDTAWDDYVKRDPTAKGMRHKSWPFFNAWKEIFEKDRANGDKGADPFKDANDI
;
A
#
# COMPACT_ATOMS: atom_id res chain seq x y z
N MET A 1 6.54 22.37 -17.42
CA MET A 1 7.02 21.60 -18.59
C MET A 1 7.04 20.11 -18.21
N ALA A 2 6.18 19.30 -18.83
CA ALA A 2 6.13 17.85 -18.57
C ALA A 2 7.33 17.17 -19.25
N ARG A 3 8.13 16.44 -18.47
CA ARG A 3 9.26 15.66 -18.99
C ARG A 3 8.71 14.37 -19.57
N ASN A 4 8.65 14.27 -20.90
CA ASN A 4 8.24 13.04 -21.59
C ASN A 4 9.45 12.15 -21.84
N PHE A 5 9.36 10.88 -21.45
CA PHE A 5 10.32 9.86 -21.81
C PHE A 5 9.88 9.24 -23.15
N PRO A 6 10.66 9.34 -24.24
CA PRO A 6 10.21 9.03 -25.61
C PRO A 6 9.80 7.56 -25.83
N HIS A 7 10.16 6.65 -24.92
CA HIS A 7 9.76 5.23 -24.93
C HIS A 7 8.72 4.86 -23.87
N CYS A 8 8.20 5.83 -23.10
CA CYS A 8 7.19 5.57 -22.08
C CYS A 8 6.02 6.53 -22.23
N ASN A 9 4.85 5.99 -22.57
CA ASN A 9 3.56 6.67 -22.55
C ASN A 9 3.04 6.95 -21.12
N ILE A 10 3.92 6.98 -20.12
CA ILE A 10 3.57 7.22 -18.72
C ILE A 10 3.50 8.72 -18.48
N LYS A 11 2.29 9.23 -18.25
CA LYS A 11 2.03 10.62 -17.88
C LYS A 11 1.96 10.77 -16.35
N ALA A 12 2.34 11.95 -15.84
CA ALA A 12 2.19 12.29 -14.42
C ALA A 12 0.74 12.15 -13.95
N GLU A 13 -0.20 12.69 -14.73
CA GLU A 13 -1.64 12.44 -14.59
C GLU A 13 -2.14 11.71 -15.84
N PRO A 14 -3.00 10.68 -15.71
CA PRO A 14 -3.53 10.07 -14.48
C PRO A 14 -2.66 8.92 -13.93
N HIS A 15 -1.58 8.52 -14.61
CA HIS A 15 -0.95 7.23 -14.37
C HIS A 15 -0.06 7.19 -13.13
N ILE A 16 0.73 8.24 -12.86
CA ILE A 16 1.59 8.28 -11.67
C ILE A 16 0.73 8.52 -10.42
N THR A 17 -0.25 9.42 -10.49
CA THR A 17 -1.19 9.69 -9.38
C THR A 17 -2.04 8.45 -9.03
N SER A 18 -2.61 7.77 -10.02
CA SER A 18 -3.38 6.54 -9.80
C SER A 18 -2.53 5.44 -9.14
N LYS A 19 -1.29 5.23 -9.62
CA LYS A 19 -0.38 4.27 -9.01
C LYS A 19 -0.02 4.62 -7.57
N LEU A 20 0.25 5.91 -7.29
CA LEU A 20 0.55 6.37 -5.94
C LEU A 20 -0.62 6.14 -4.98
N HIS A 21 -1.86 6.37 -5.44
CA HIS A 21 -3.07 6.09 -4.66
C HIS A 21 -3.21 4.60 -4.32
N VAL A 22 -2.98 3.73 -5.30
CA VAL A 22 -2.99 2.28 -5.09
C VAL A 22 -1.92 1.87 -4.07
N TRP A 23 -0.70 2.40 -4.19
CA TRP A 23 0.38 2.11 -3.24
C TRP A 23 0.08 2.60 -1.83
N LYS A 24 -0.51 3.80 -1.67
CA LYS A 24 -0.96 4.30 -0.36
C LYS A 24 -1.99 3.36 0.29
N LYS A 25 -2.97 2.86 -0.47
CA LYS A 25 -3.95 1.89 0.03
C LYS A 25 -3.28 0.58 0.46
N GLN A 26 -2.39 0.03 -0.37
CA GLN A 26 -1.65 -1.20 -0.04
C GLN A 26 -0.78 -1.02 1.21
N TYR A 27 -0.10 0.12 1.35
CA TYR A 27 0.69 0.44 2.52
C TYR A 27 -0.18 0.55 3.79
N SER A 28 -1.36 1.18 3.71
CA SER A 28 -2.33 1.23 4.81
C SER A 28 -2.77 -0.16 5.27
N THR A 29 -3.07 -1.05 4.32
CA THR A 29 -3.39 -2.46 4.62
C THR A 29 -2.20 -3.16 5.27
N PHE A 30 -0.98 -3.01 4.74
CA PHE A 30 0.23 -3.58 5.34
C PHE A 30 0.46 -3.12 6.78
N THR A 31 0.39 -1.81 7.04
CA THR A 31 0.58 -1.28 8.39
C THR A 31 -0.49 -1.81 9.35
N SER A 32 -1.74 -1.95 8.89
CA SER A 32 -2.83 -2.55 9.67
C SER A 32 -2.59 -4.04 9.95
N MET A 33 -2.04 -4.78 8.99
CA MET A 33 -1.64 -6.19 9.17
C MET A 33 -0.53 -6.33 10.20
N MET A 34 0.50 -5.48 10.15
CA MET A 34 1.63 -5.56 11.08
C MET A 34 1.25 -5.22 12.53
N LEU A 35 0.12 -4.53 12.74
CA LEU A 35 -0.42 -4.26 14.08
C LEU A 35 -1.22 -5.44 14.66
N LYS A 36 -1.48 -6.48 13.87
CA LYS A 36 -2.25 -7.64 14.29
C LYS A 36 -1.34 -8.77 14.75
N SER A 37 -1.55 -9.23 15.99
CA SER A 37 -1.00 -10.50 16.48
C SER A 37 -1.37 -11.63 15.51
N GLY A 38 -0.47 -12.58 15.24
CA GLY A 38 -0.68 -13.61 14.23
C GLY A 38 -0.13 -13.28 12.85
N LEU A 39 0.20 -12.01 12.59
CA LEU A 39 0.70 -11.53 11.29
C LEU A 39 2.06 -10.85 11.48
N GLY A 40 2.98 -11.14 10.57
CA GLY A 40 4.32 -10.59 10.58
C GLY A 40 4.87 -10.37 9.18
N TRP A 41 6.15 -10.05 9.12
CA TRP A 41 6.86 -9.71 7.90
C TRP A 41 8.20 -10.44 7.82
N ASP A 42 8.42 -11.13 6.70
CA ASP A 42 9.70 -11.73 6.34
C ASP A 42 10.49 -10.72 5.50
N GLU A 43 11.50 -10.12 6.12
CA GLU A 43 12.39 -9.15 5.51
C GLU A 43 13.22 -9.75 4.36
N SER A 44 13.57 -11.03 4.43
CA SER A 44 14.40 -11.70 3.42
C SER A 44 13.61 -12.05 2.17
N ARG A 45 12.35 -12.45 2.32
CA ARG A 45 11.47 -12.82 1.20
C ARG A 45 10.63 -11.65 0.71
N HIS A 46 10.58 -10.58 1.50
CA HIS A 46 9.67 -9.46 1.35
C HIS A 46 8.21 -9.94 1.30
N MET A 47 7.80 -10.78 2.25
CA MET A 47 6.48 -11.42 2.25
C MET A 47 5.81 -11.32 3.61
N VAL A 48 4.48 -11.40 3.62
CA VAL A 48 3.70 -11.52 4.86
C VAL A 48 3.90 -12.92 5.44
N THR A 49 4.24 -12.99 6.71
CA THR A 49 4.22 -14.22 7.50
C THR A 49 2.95 -14.29 8.32
N VAL A 50 2.43 -15.49 8.52
CA VAL A 50 1.26 -15.75 9.33
C VAL A 50 1.60 -16.89 10.28
N GLU A 51 1.25 -16.74 11.56
CA GLU A 51 1.46 -17.78 12.57
C GLU A 51 0.50 -18.96 12.38
N ASP A 52 -0.77 -18.68 12.01
CA ASP A 52 -1.80 -19.70 11.77
C ASP A 52 -2.78 -19.28 10.66
N ASP A 53 -3.30 -20.24 9.90
CA ASP A 53 -4.24 -19.97 8.81
C ASP A 53 -5.55 -19.32 9.27
N THR A 54 -6.00 -19.59 10.51
CA THR A 54 -7.19 -18.93 11.08
C THR A 54 -6.97 -17.43 11.29
N ALA A 55 -5.77 -17.01 11.70
CA ALA A 55 -5.43 -15.60 11.84
C ALA A 55 -5.46 -14.86 10.49
N TRP A 56 -5.08 -15.55 9.41
CA TRP A 56 -5.20 -15.02 8.06
C TRP A 56 -6.66 -14.89 7.62
N ASP A 57 -7.46 -15.94 7.77
CA ASP A 57 -8.87 -15.94 7.37
C ASP A 57 -9.66 -14.85 8.10
N ASP A 58 -9.44 -14.70 9.41
CA ASP A 58 -10.11 -13.67 10.21
C ASP A 58 -9.67 -12.26 9.82
N TYR A 59 -8.40 -12.08 9.45
CA TYR A 59 -7.94 -10.80 8.91
C TYR A 59 -8.58 -10.50 7.56
N VAL A 60 -8.62 -11.47 6.62
CA VAL A 60 -9.19 -11.28 5.28
C VAL A 60 -10.70 -11.04 5.32
N LYS A 61 -11.42 -11.62 6.29
CA LYS A 61 -12.84 -11.28 6.53
C LYS A 61 -13.03 -9.80 6.89
N ARG A 62 -12.08 -9.22 7.64
CA ARG A 62 -12.11 -7.80 8.02
C ARG A 62 -11.61 -6.88 6.92
N ASP A 63 -10.56 -7.29 6.19
CA ASP A 63 -9.98 -6.55 5.08
C ASP A 63 -9.79 -7.46 3.85
N PRO A 64 -10.82 -7.58 2.99
CA PRO A 64 -10.76 -8.42 1.79
C PRO A 64 -9.67 -8.01 0.81
N THR A 65 -9.18 -6.77 0.88
CA THR A 65 -8.12 -6.29 -0.01
C THR A 65 -6.79 -6.99 0.23
N ALA A 66 -6.60 -7.58 1.42
CA ALA A 66 -5.40 -8.31 1.79
C ALA A 66 -5.32 -9.72 1.21
N LYS A 67 -6.42 -10.28 0.66
CA LYS A 67 -6.49 -11.67 0.19
C LYS A 67 -5.35 -12.06 -0.76
N GLY A 68 -4.93 -11.15 -1.63
CA GLY A 68 -3.84 -11.38 -2.59
C GLY A 68 -2.43 -11.09 -2.09
N MET A 69 -2.27 -10.66 -0.83
CA MET A 69 -0.99 -10.12 -0.34
C MET A 69 -0.08 -11.18 0.26
N ARG A 70 -0.64 -12.24 0.89
CA ARG A 70 0.13 -13.29 1.60
C ARG A 70 1.15 -14.01 0.74
N HIS A 71 0.75 -14.43 -0.46
CA HIS A 71 1.58 -15.27 -1.33
C HIS A 71 2.41 -14.46 -2.34
N LYS A 72 2.46 -13.14 -2.18
CA LYS A 72 3.15 -12.23 -3.09
C LYS A 72 4.36 -11.61 -2.39
N SER A 73 5.46 -11.45 -3.14
CA SER A 73 6.61 -10.67 -2.68
C SER A 73 6.40 -9.16 -2.94
N TRP A 74 6.79 -8.34 -1.98
CA TRP A 74 6.63 -6.90 -1.95
C TRP A 74 7.98 -6.21 -1.68
N PRO A 75 8.94 -6.29 -2.63
CA PRO A 75 10.32 -5.83 -2.43
C PRO A 75 10.41 -4.32 -2.16
N PHE A 76 9.41 -3.55 -2.58
CA PHE A 76 9.36 -2.10 -2.38
C PHE A 76 8.73 -1.67 -1.05
N PHE A 77 8.30 -2.61 -0.21
CA PHE A 77 7.60 -2.27 1.05
C PHE A 77 8.44 -1.38 1.96
N ASN A 78 9.74 -1.65 2.09
CA ASN A 78 10.64 -0.83 2.89
C ASN A 78 10.82 0.59 2.33
N ALA A 79 10.90 0.72 1.00
CA ALA A 79 10.93 2.02 0.35
C ALA A 79 9.61 2.78 0.58
N TRP A 80 8.47 2.09 0.51
CA TRP A 80 7.16 2.68 0.83
C TRP A 80 7.07 3.10 2.29
N LYS A 81 7.64 2.32 3.21
CA LYS A 81 7.73 2.69 4.62
C LYS A 81 8.51 3.99 4.77
N GLU A 82 9.68 4.13 4.15
CA GLU A 82 10.43 5.39 4.20
C GLU A 82 9.64 6.59 3.63
N ILE A 83 8.94 6.41 2.51
CA ILE A 83 8.17 7.46 1.85
C ILE A 83 6.94 7.87 2.67
N PHE A 84 6.16 6.90 3.18
CA PHE A 84 4.87 7.16 3.80
C PHE A 84 4.92 7.27 5.34
N GLU A 85 5.91 6.69 6.01
CA GLU A 85 6.08 6.80 7.47
C GLU A 85 6.55 8.20 7.86
N LYS A 86 7.44 8.83 7.07
CA LYS A 86 7.88 10.22 7.28
C LYS A 86 6.72 11.21 7.15
N ASP A 87 5.82 11.01 6.18
CA ASP A 87 4.61 11.81 6.01
C ASP A 87 3.59 11.65 7.16
N ARG A 88 3.63 10.54 7.91
CA ARG A 88 2.69 10.31 9.04
C ARG A 88 3.01 11.16 10.28
N ALA A 89 4.26 11.62 10.43
CA ALA A 89 4.69 12.43 11.58
C ALA A 89 4.41 13.93 11.40
N ASN A 90 4.29 14.40 10.16
CA ASN A 90 3.83 15.76 9.90
C ASN A 90 2.30 15.73 9.93
N GLY A 91 1.70 16.13 11.05
CA GLY A 91 0.28 15.98 11.36
C GLY A 91 -0.68 16.79 10.48
N ASP A 92 -0.61 16.64 9.17
CA ASP A 92 -1.67 17.06 8.26
C ASP A 92 -2.69 15.91 8.15
N LYS A 93 -3.58 15.86 9.14
CA LYS A 93 -4.90 15.23 8.92
C LYS A 93 -5.70 16.18 8.06
N GLY A 94 -5.47 16.22 6.75
CA GLY A 94 -6.08 17.26 5.92
C GLY A 94 -6.32 16.81 4.50
N ALA A 95 -7.42 16.09 4.30
CA ALA A 95 -7.94 15.65 3.01
C ALA A 95 -7.05 14.65 2.26
N ASP A 96 -7.65 13.54 1.84
CA ASP A 96 -7.16 12.88 0.65
C ASP A 96 -7.43 13.87 -0.51
N PRO A 97 -6.44 14.53 -1.14
CA PRO A 97 -6.67 15.56 -2.17
C PRO A 97 -7.29 14.99 -3.46
N PHE A 98 -7.68 13.73 -3.43
CA PHE A 98 -8.07 12.90 -4.55
C PHE A 98 -9.37 12.12 -4.27
N LYS A 99 -10.10 12.42 -3.17
CA LYS A 99 -11.44 11.85 -2.94
C LYS A 99 -12.55 12.60 -3.69
N ASP A 100 -12.26 13.72 -4.36
CA ASP A 100 -13.26 14.45 -5.14
C ASP A 100 -13.15 14.13 -6.63
N ALA A 101 -13.47 12.89 -7.04
CA ALA A 101 -13.67 12.57 -8.46
C ALA A 101 -14.50 11.29 -8.70
N ASN A 102 -15.52 11.00 -7.89
CA ASN A 102 -16.52 10.01 -8.29
C ASN A 102 -17.93 10.35 -7.75
N ASP A 103 -18.34 11.60 -7.92
CA ASP A 103 -19.74 12.02 -7.97
C ASP A 103 -19.96 12.70 -9.33
N ILE A 104 -20.45 11.93 -10.30
CA ILE A 104 -21.30 12.30 -11.44
C ILE A 104 -21.94 11.03 -11.99
#